data_AF-A0A6C0DDD3-F1
#
_entry.id   AF-A0A6C0DDD3-F1
#
_cell.length_a   1.000
_cell.length_b   1.000
_cell.length_c   1.000
_cell.angle_alpha   90.00
_cell.angle_beta   90.00
_cell.angle_gamma   90.00
#
_symmetry.space_group_name_H-M   'P 1'
#
loop_
_entity.id
_entity.type
_entity.pdbx_description
1 polymer ?
#
loop_
_entity_poly.entity_id
_entity_poly.type
_entity_poly.pdbx_seq_one_letter_code
_entity_poly.pdbx_strand_id
1 'polypeptide(L)'
;MSMIFQKFKILYELCAIYIIWIFLHYISAHLYVYLCNPLSIIGFITSPFLVPALHCQALRWIISNGAVNITAMWITLGTWIITKLVVK
;
A
#
# COMPACT_ATOMS: atom_id res chain seq x y z
N MET A 1 16.92 -27.46 10.08
CA MET A 1 16.02 -26.32 10.36
C MET A 1 14.65 -26.88 10.67
N SER A 2 14.05 -26.59 11.84
CA SER A 2 12.77 -27.22 12.23
C SER A 2 11.60 -26.65 11.41
N MET A 3 10.63 -27.50 11.07
CA MET A 3 9.43 -27.12 10.30
C MET A 3 8.62 -25.97 10.96
N ILE A 4 8.67 -25.89 12.29
CA ILE A 4 8.05 -24.82 13.08
C ILE A 4 8.71 -23.47 12.79
N PHE A 5 10.05 -23.42 12.77
CA PHE A 5 10.80 -22.19 12.51
C PHE A 5 10.49 -21.62 11.11
N GLN A 6 10.32 -22.50 10.11
CA GLN A 6 9.96 -22.07 8.76
C GLN A 6 8.57 -21.42 8.69
N LYS A 7 7.57 -21.96 9.40
CA LYS A 7 6.22 -21.36 9.45
C LYS A 7 6.22 -19.98 10.10
N PHE A 8 6.93 -19.82 11.20
CA PHE A 8 7.08 -18.53 11.88
C PHE A 8 7.77 -17.50 11.00
N LYS A 9 8.81 -17.88 10.27
CA LYS A 9 9.51 -16.99 9.33
C LYS A 9 8.56 -16.47 8.25
N ILE A 10 7.78 -17.35 7.63
CA ILE A 10 6.82 -16.96 6.59
C ILE A 10 5.77 -15.99 7.15
N LEU A 11 5.22 -16.29 8.33
CA LEU A 11 4.24 -15.41 8.98
C LEU A 11 4.83 -14.02 9.27
N TYR A 12 6.06 -13.97 9.77
CA TYR A 12 6.76 -12.72 10.02
C TYR A 12 6.96 -11.91 8.74
N GLU A 13 7.42 -12.53 7.66
CA GLU A 13 7.63 -11.87 6.36
C GLU A 13 6.32 -11.31 5.81
N LEU A 14 5.21 -12.05 5.90
CA LEU A 14 3.89 -11.60 5.45
C LEU A 14 3.41 -10.37 6.25
N CYS A 15 3.52 -10.42 7.58
CA CYS A 15 3.15 -9.30 8.44
C CYS A 15 4.03 -8.06 8.18
N ALA A 16 5.33 -8.24 7.99
CA ALA A 16 6.25 -7.16 7.70
C ALA A 16 5.91 -6.47 6.37
N ILE A 17 5.66 -7.25 5.31
CA ILE A 17 5.26 -6.71 4.01
C ILE A 17 3.94 -5.94 4.11
N TYR A 18 2.96 -6.46 4.85
CA TYR A 18 1.67 -5.77 5.06
C TYR A 18 1.86 -4.40 5.73
N ILE A 19 2.64 -4.35 6.82
CA ILE A 19 2.91 -3.10 7.55
C ILE A 19 3.64 -2.09 6.65
N ILE A 20 4.62 -2.54 5.85
CA ILE A 20 5.35 -1.69 4.91
C ILE A 20 4.39 -1.05 3.89
N TRP A 21 3.48 -1.84 3.30
CA TRP A 21 2.53 -1.31 2.33
C TRP A 21 1.55 -0.31 2.94
N ILE A 22 1.05 -0.55 4.15
CA ILE A 22 0.19 0.41 4.86
C ILE A 22 0.95 1.71 5.10
N PHE A 23 2.19 1.62 5.61
CA PHE A 23 3.02 2.79 5.90
C PHE A 23 3.31 3.60 4.64
N LEU A 24 3.74 2.94 3.56
CA LEU A 24 3.99 3.57 2.27
C LEU A 24 2.73 4.21 1.69
N HIS A 25 1.59 3.51 1.72
CA HIS A 25 0.32 4.04 1.22
C HIS A 25 -0.13 5.28 2.00
N TYR A 26 -0.07 5.22 3.33
CA TYR A 26 -0.44 6.34 4.20
C TYR A 26 0.45 7.56 3.94
N ILE A 27 1.77 7.39 4.01
CA ILE A 27 2.72 8.49 3.87
C ILE A 27 2.69 9.08 2.47
N SER A 28 2.61 8.24 1.43
CA SER A 28 2.58 8.72 0.06
C SER A 28 1.35 9.59 -0.24
N ALA A 29 0.18 9.23 0.29
CA ALA A 29 -1.04 10.04 0.14
C ALA A 29 -0.88 11.45 0.74
N HIS A 30 -0.29 11.55 1.93
CA HIS A 30 -0.08 12.83 2.61
C HIS A 30 1.01 13.67 1.92
N LEU A 31 2.13 13.05 1.54
CA LEU A 31 3.20 13.71 0.77
C LEU A 31 2.70 14.20 -0.59
N TYR A 32 1.82 13.44 -1.26
CA TYR A 32 1.29 13.82 -2.57
C TYR A 32 0.45 15.09 -2.49
N VAL A 33 -0.45 15.19 -1.51
CA VAL A 33 -1.25 16.42 -1.33
C VAL A 33 -0.36 17.59 -0.91
N TYR A 34 0.67 17.35 -0.09
CA TYR A 34 1.56 18.44 0.34
C TYR A 34 2.50 18.95 -0.77
N LEU A 35 3.06 18.05 -1.59
CA LEU A 35 4.10 18.39 -2.58
C LEU A 35 3.55 18.61 -3.99
N CYS A 36 2.53 17.85 -4.39
CA CYS A 36 2.10 17.77 -5.80
C CYS A 36 0.78 18.48 -6.08
N ASN A 37 -0.10 18.58 -5.07
CA ASN A 37 -1.40 19.24 -5.20
C ASN A 37 -1.83 19.92 -3.88
N PRO A 38 -1.10 20.96 -3.43
CA PRO A 38 -1.43 21.64 -2.18
C PRO A 38 -2.77 22.36 -2.29
N LEU A 39 -3.55 22.34 -1.21
CA LEU A 39 -4.90 22.90 -1.15
C LEU A 39 -4.88 24.44 -1.18
N SER A 40 -4.69 25.01 -2.37
CA SER A 40 -4.71 26.45 -2.63
C SER A 40 -4.96 26.72 -4.11
N ILE A 41 -5.37 27.95 -4.47
CA ILE A 41 -5.59 28.33 -5.87
C ILE A 41 -4.28 28.23 -6.67
N ILE A 42 -3.16 28.66 -6.07
CA ILE A 42 -1.83 28.53 -6.68
C ILE A 42 -1.50 27.05 -6.88
N GLY A 43 -1.72 26.22 -5.86
CA GLY A 43 -1.51 24.77 -5.93
C GLY A 43 -2.32 24.10 -7.04
N PHE A 44 -3.57 24.50 -7.22
CA PHE A 44 -4.42 24.02 -8.31
C PHE A 44 -3.83 24.36 -9.68
N ILE A 45 -3.39 25.62 -9.87
CA ILE A 45 -2.79 26.09 -11.13
C ILE A 45 -1.43 25.43 -11.39
N THR A 46 -0.62 25.20 -10.36
CA THR A 46 0.71 24.58 -10.49
C THR A 46 0.66 23.06 -10.60
N SER A 47 -0.40 22.42 -10.09
CA SER A 47 -0.57 20.95 -10.11
C SER A 47 -0.34 20.28 -11.48
N PRO A 48 -0.87 20.75 -12.64
CA PRO A 48 -0.61 20.10 -13.92
C PRO A 48 0.87 20.08 -14.32
N PHE A 49 1.66 21.04 -13.84
CA PHE A 49 3.11 21.11 -14.10
C PHE A 49 3.92 20.26 -13.12
N LEU A 50 3.40 20.04 -11.90
CA LEU A 50 4.04 19.22 -10.88
C LEU A 50 3.75 17.72 -11.04
N VAL A 51 2.57 17.34 -11.54
CA VAL A 51 2.18 15.94 -11.78
C VAL A 51 3.22 15.11 -12.56
N PRO A 52 3.87 15.59 -13.64
CA PRO A 52 4.90 14.84 -14.34
C PRO A 52 6.25 14.79 -13.60
N ALA A 53 6.44 15.52 -12.49
CA ALA A 53 7.67 15.43 -11.71
C ALA A 53 7.89 14.03 -11.14
N LEU A 54 9.14 13.57 -11.12
CA LEU A 54 9.49 12.19 -10.76
C LEU A 54 8.94 11.77 -9.38
N HIS A 55 9.04 12.66 -8.39
CA HIS A 55 8.53 12.39 -7.04
C HIS A 55 7.00 12.26 -7.03
N CYS A 56 6.26 13.08 -7.77
CA CYS A 56 4.81 12.99 -7.88
C CYS A 56 4.34 11.73 -8.59
N GLN A 57 5.06 11.29 -9.63
CA GLN A 57 4.79 10.02 -10.28
C GLN A 57 5.03 8.82 -9.35
N ALA A 58 6.15 8.83 -8.61
CA ALA A 58 6.46 7.78 -7.64
C ALA A 58 5.41 7.70 -6.53
N LEU A 59 5.06 8.84 -5.93
CA LEU A 59 4.02 8.91 -4.89
C LEU A 59 2.67 8.42 -5.43
N ARG A 60 2.26 8.87 -6.62
CA ARG A 60 1.01 8.42 -7.26
C ARG A 60 1.01 6.91 -7.51
N TRP A 61 2.13 6.35 -7.97
CA TRP A 61 2.28 4.92 -8.19
C TRP A 61 2.16 4.13 -6.88
N ILE A 62 2.78 4.60 -5.79
CA ILE A 62 2.66 3.98 -4.46
C ILE A 62 1.22 4.04 -3.96
N ILE A 63 0.52 5.17 -4.14
CA ILE A 63 -0.88 5.32 -3.74
C ILE A 63 -1.75 4.29 -4.48
N SER A 64 -1.65 4.22 -5.82
CA SER A 64 -2.50 3.34 -6.62
C SER A 64 -2.17 1.87 -6.42
N ASN A 65 -0.90 1.49 -6.52
CA ASN A 65 -0.49 0.08 -6.39
C ASN A 65 -0.54 -0.39 -4.94
N GLY A 66 -0.26 0.49 -3.99
CA GLY A 66 -0.39 0.18 -2.56
C GLY A 66 -1.83 -0.14 -2.18
N ALA A 67 -2.81 0.62 -2.68
CA ALA A 67 -4.22 0.32 -2.45
C ALA A 67 -4.63 -1.05 -3.03
N VAL A 68 -4.20 -1.35 -4.25
CA VAL A 68 -4.45 -2.66 -4.89
C VAL A 68 -3.82 -3.79 -4.09
N ASN A 69 -2.56 -3.64 -3.66
CA ASN A 69 -1.85 -4.67 -2.89
C ASN A 69 -2.48 -4.90 -1.51
N ILE A 70 -2.83 -3.83 -0.78
CA ILE A 70 -3.53 -3.93 0.51
C ILE A 70 -4.87 -4.64 0.33
N THR A 71 -5.63 -4.30 -0.72
CA THR A 71 -6.91 -4.95 -1.03
C THR A 71 -6.72 -6.44 -1.32
N ALA A 72 -5.73 -6.79 -2.14
CA ALA A 72 -5.40 -8.19 -2.44
C ALA A 72 -5.03 -9.00 -1.19
N MET A 73 -4.33 -8.39 -0.23
CA MET A 73 -4.01 -9.03 1.06
C MET A 73 -5.28 -9.32 1.87
N TRP A 74 -6.21 -8.37 1.96
CA TRP A 74 -7.51 -8.58 2.62
C TRP A 74 -8.37 -9.64 1.93
N ILE A 75 -8.40 -9.64 0.58
CA ILE A 75 -9.10 -10.67 -0.20
C ILE A 75 -8.49 -12.05 0.07
N THR A 76 -7.16 -12.16 0.08
CA THR A 76 -6.46 -13.43 0.34
C THR A 76 -6.78 -13.94 1.74
N LEU A 77 -6.72 -13.07 2.75
CA LEU A 77 -7.06 -13.42 4.14
C LEU A 77 -8.52 -13.87 4.24
N GLY A 78 -9.46 -13.11 3.67
CA GLY A 78 -10.88 -13.45 3.65
C GLY A 78 -11.14 -14.80 2.97
N THR A 79 -10.49 -15.05 1.83
CA THR A 79 -10.60 -16.33 1.10
C THR A 79 -10.09 -17.50 1.94
N TRP A 80 -8.96 -17.32 2.64
CA TRP A 80 -8.42 -18.34 3.56
C TRP A 80 -9.38 -18.63 4.71
N ILE A 81 -9.95 -17.61 5.35
CA ILE A 81 -10.94 -17.77 6.42
C ILE A 81 -12.17 -18.53 5.90
N ILE A 82 -12.73 -18.11 4.77
CA ILE A 82 -13.92 -18.75 4.18
C ILE A 82 -13.63 -20.23 3.86
N THR A 83 -12.43 -20.54 3.34
CA THR A 83 -12.04 -21.92 3.05
C THR A 83 -12.06 -22.78 4.31
N LYS A 84 -11.65 -22.23 5.47
CA LYS A 84 -11.70 -22.95 6.76
C LYS A 84 -13.10 -23.09 7.35
N LEU A 85 -14.02 -22.22 6.98
CA LEU A 85 -15.39 -22.23 7.49
C LEU A 85 -16.33 -23.09 6.63
N VAL A 86 -16.16 -23.03 5.31
CA VAL A 86 -17.07 -23.65 4.33
C VAL A 86 -16.62 -25.05 3.94
N VAL A 87 -15.31 -25.24 3.70
CA VAL A 87 -14.76 -26.56 3.35
C VAL A 87 -14.41 -27.27 4.65
N LYS A 88 -15.30 -28.15 5.11
CA LYS A 88 -15.02 -29.08 6.21
C LYS A 88 -13.99 -30.12 5.79
#